data_AF-A0AAU1GMA9-F1
#
_entry.id   AF-A0AAU1GMA9-F1
#
_cell.length_a   1.000
_cell.length_b   1.000
_cell.length_c   1.000
_cell.angle_alpha   90.00
_cell.angle_beta   90.00
_cell.angle_gamma   90.00
#
_symmetry.space_group_name_H-M   'P 1'
#
loop_
_entity.id
_entity.type
_entity.pdbx_description
1 polymer ?
#
loop_
_entity_poly.entity_id
_entity_poly.type
_entity_poly.pdbx_seq_one_letter_code
_entity_poly.pdbx_strand_id
1 'polypeptide(L)' 'MIELGVFFGVLGLAALWMVWTLLRRGKRRPETAEGLLIEQARAKQAASDRTSYSSTAVHNSLTYGTAHKP' A
#
# COMPACT_ATOMS: atom_id res chain seq x y z
N MET A 1 -29.39 33.41 19.69
CA MET A 1 -29.43 32.58 18.46
C MET A 1 -28.18 32.73 17.60
N ILE A 2 -27.66 33.95 17.39
CA ILE A 2 -26.44 34.19 16.59
C ILE A 2 -25.20 33.53 17.22
N GLU A 3 -25.04 33.62 18.54
CA GLU A 3 -23.88 33.09 19.28
C GLU A 3 -23.68 31.58 19.09
N LEU A 4 -24.77 30.81 19.13
CA LEU A 4 -24.73 29.36 18.87
C LEU A 4 -24.30 29.07 17.43
N GLY A 5 -24.83 29.83 16.46
CA GLY A 5 -24.44 29.69 15.06
C GLY A 5 -22.94 29.98 14.83
N VAL A 6 -22.41 31.00 15.51
CA VAL A 6 -20.98 31.33 15.46
C VAL A 6 -20.15 30.21 16.08
N PHE A 7 -20.55 29.69 17.24
CA PHE A 7 -19.84 28.60 17.91
C PHE A 7 -19.75 27.34 17.04
N PHE A 8 -20.88 26.89 16.48
CA PHE A 8 -20.90 25.74 15.57
C PHE A 8 -20.14 26.01 14.27
N GLY A 9 -20.18 27.24 13.74
CA GLY A 9 -19.41 27.63 12.56
C GLY A 9 -17.90 27.52 12.78
N VAL A 10 -17.40 28.02 13.92
CA VAL A 10 -15.98 27.92 14.30
C VAL A 10 -15.57 26.46 14.50
N LEU A 11 -16.40 25.66 15.18
CA LEU A 11 -16.13 24.22 15.35
C LEU A 11 -16.08 23.48 14.01
N GLY A 12 -17.00 23.76 13.09
CA GLY A 12 -17.02 23.18 11.75
C GLY A 12 -15.77 23.53 10.96
N LEU A 13 -15.36 24.80 10.97
CA LEU A 13 -14.13 25.26 10.32
C LEU A 13 -12.88 24.60 10.92
N ALA A 14 -12.80 24.48 12.24
CA ALA A 14 -11.68 23.83 12.92
C ALA A 14 -11.58 22.35 12.54
N ALA A 15 -12.71 21.63 12.49
CA ALA A 15 -12.75 20.23 12.08
C ALA A 15 -12.29 20.05 10.62
N LEU A 16 -12.81 20.88 9.70
CA LEU A 16 -12.40 20.84 8.30
C LEU A 16 -10.91 21.15 8.12
N TRP A 17 -10.40 22.14 8.85
CA TRP A 17 -8.99 22.47 8.86
C TRP A 17 -8.13 21.32 9.36
N MET A 18 -8.53 20.66 10.45
CA MET A 18 -7.84 19.47 10.97
C MET A 18 -7.81 18.32 9.95
N VAL A 19 -8.94 18.00 9.33
CA VAL A 19 -9.01 16.96 8.28
C VAL A 19 -8.07 17.32 7.12
N TRP A 20 -8.12 18.56 6.65
CA TRP A 20 -7.28 19.01 5.54
C TRP A 20 -5.78 18.96 5.87
N THR A 21 -5.39 19.38 7.08
CA THR A 21 -3.99 19.31 7.52
C THR A 21 -3.50 17.86 7.60
N LEU A 22 -4.33 16.93 8.10
CA LEU A 22 -4.00 15.52 8.18
C LEU A 22 -3.82 14.89 6.79
N LEU A 23 -4.74 15.19 5.86
CA LEU A 23 -4.64 14.73 4.47
C LEU A 23 -3.44 15.32 3.74
N ARG A 24 -3.10 16.60 4.01
CA ARG A 24 -1.86 17.20 3.51
C ARG A 24 -0.62 16.55 4.09
N ARG A 25 -0.66 16.17 5.38
CA ARG A 25 0.46 15.50 6.06
C ARG A 25 0.70 14.10 5.52
N GLY A 26 -0.35 13.33 5.20
CA GLY A 26 -0.24 11.99 4.60
C GLY A 26 0.39 11.95 3.20
N LYS A 27 0.59 13.10 2.55
CA LYS A 27 1.33 13.21 1.27
C LYS A 27 2.84 13.47 1.45
N ARG A 28 3.33 13.68 2.68
CA ARG A 28 4.77 13.72 2.94
C ARG A 28 5.26 12.27 3.03
N ARG A 29 6.38 12.01 2.34
CA ARG A 29 7.08 10.72 2.14
C ARG A 29 7.02 9.74 3.33
N PRO A 30 7.19 8.43 3.08
CA PRO A 30 7.32 7.41 4.13
C PRO A 30 8.65 7.59 4.89
N GLU A 31 8.71 8.61 5.73
CA GLU A 31 9.77 8.83 6.71
C GLU A 31 9.39 8.25 8.07
N THR A 32 8.18 7.69 8.20
CA THR A 32 7.78 6.86 9.33
C THR A 32 8.40 5.47 9.19
N ALA A 33 8.97 4.94 10.28
CA ALA A 33 9.65 3.64 10.30
C ALA A 33 8.80 2.50 9.71
N GLU A 34 7.48 2.54 9.92
CA GLU A 34 6.53 1.59 9.36
C GLU A 34 6.45 1.68 7.82
N GLY A 35 6.49 2.88 7.25
CA GLY A 35 6.51 3.09 5.80
C GLY A 35 7.77 2.49 5.16
N LEU A 36 8.93 2.69 5.81
CA LEU A 36 10.19 2.07 5.37
C LEU A 36 10.15 0.54 5.45
N LEU A 37 9.53 -0.03 6.49
CA LEU A 37 9.37 -1.49 6.61
C LEU A 37 8.47 -2.06 5.52
N ILE A 38 7.38 -1.36 5.17
CA ILE A 38 6.47 -1.77 4.09
C ILE A 38 7.18 -1.71 2.73
N GLU A 39 7.95 -0.65 2.46
CA GLU A 39 8.74 -0.54 1.24
C GLU A 39 9.80 -1.64 1.14
N GLN A 40 10.50 -1.95 2.23
CA GLN A 40 11.47 -3.04 2.28
C GLN A 40 10.82 -4.41 2.10
N ALA A 41 9.64 -4.64 2.70
CA ALA A 41 8.88 -5.88 2.52
C ALA A 41 8.45 -6.05 1.06
N ARG A 42 7.97 -4.98 0.42
CA ARG A 42 7.61 -4.97 -1.01
C ARG A 42 8.83 -5.22 -1.90
N ALA A 43 9.98 -4.63 -1.59
CA ALA A 43 11.22 -4.85 -2.33
C ALA A 43 11.69 -6.31 -2.25
N LYS A 44 11.62 -6.93 -1.05
CA LYS A 44 11.94 -8.35 -0.86
C LYS A 44 10.98 -9.27 -1.62
N GLN A 45 9.68 -8.95 -1.59
CA GLN A 45 8.68 -9.72 -2.34
C GLN A 45 8.97 -9.67 -3.84
N ALA A 46 9.21 -8.48 -4.40
CA ALA A 46 9.52 -8.32 -5.82
C ALA A 46 10.81 -9.05 -6.24
N ALA A 47 11.82 -9.12 -5.35
CA ALA A 47 13.02 -9.91 -5.59
C ALA A 47 12.72 -11.42 -5.62
N SER A 48 11.91 -11.91 -4.67
CA SER A 48 11.46 -13.30 -4.63
C SER A 48 10.67 -13.67 -5.88
N ASP A 49 9.71 -12.84 -6.28
CA ASP A 49 8.86 -13.09 -7.44
C ASP A 49 9.67 -13.21 -8.75
N ARG A 50 10.74 -12.42 -8.90
CA ARG A 50 11.67 -12.55 -10.05
C ARG A 50 12.40 -13.88 -10.10
N THR A 51 12.76 -14.45 -8.96
CA THR A 51 13.41 -15.76 -8.91
C THR A 51 12.42 -16.90 -9.18
N SER A 52 11.20 -16.78 -8.67
CA SER A 52 10.11 -17.74 -8.87
C SER A 52 9.62 -17.77 -10.33
N TYR A 53 9.55 -16.62 -11.01
CA TYR A 53 9.20 -16.51 -12.43
C TYR A 53 10.43 -16.40 -13.35
N SER A 54 11.57 -16.95 -12.96
CA SER A 54 12.70 -17.06 -13.89
C SER A 54 12.35 -18.04 -15.02
N SER A 55 12.62 -17.67 -16.28
CA SER A 55 12.39 -18.52 -17.45
C SER A 55 13.05 -19.90 -17.30
N THR A 56 14.16 -19.97 -16.55
CA THR A 56 14.85 -21.19 -16.13
C THR A 56 14.05 -22.08 -15.17
N ALA A 57 13.27 -21.52 -14.24
CA ALA A 57 12.39 -22.29 -13.36
C ALA A 57 11.17 -22.87 -14.12
N VAL A 58 10.61 -22.11 -15.07
CA VAL A 58 9.49 -22.56 -15.92
C VAL A 58 9.93 -23.64 -16.93
N HIS A 59 11.19 -23.61 -17.39
CA HIS A 59 11.72 -24.67 -18.26
C HIS A 59 11.95 -26.01 -17.53
N ASN A 60 12.10 -26.00 -16.20
CA ASN A 60 12.23 -27.21 -15.39
C ASN A 60 10.87 -27.77 -14.91
N SER A 61 9.76 -27.04 -15.07
CA SER A 61 8.41 -27.60 -14.93
C SER A 61 7.98 -28.32 -16.21
N LEU A 62 8.86 -29.18 -16.73
CA LEU A 62 8.58 -30.12 -17.81
C LEU A 62 7.33 -30.93 -17.45
N THR A 63 6.29 -30.76 -18.28
CA THR A 63 5.51 -31.86 -18.83
C THR A 63 5.08 -32.91 -17.80
N TYR A 64 4.11 -32.57 -16.93
CA TYR A 64 3.36 -33.58 -16.19
C TYR A 64 2.49 -34.38 -17.18
N GLY A 65 3.07 -35.49 -17.65
CA GLY A 65 2.48 -36.76 -18.06
C GLY A 65 1.09 -36.79 -18.73
N THR A 66 1.09 -37.18 -20.01
CA THR A 66 0.07 -38.09 -20.56
C THR A 66 0.70 -39.08 -21.55
N ALA A 67 1.73 -39.82 -21.12
CA ALA A 67 2.15 -41.02 -21.82
C ALA A 67 1.30 -42.22 -21.33
N HIS A 68 0.11 -42.38 -21.89
CA HIS A 68 -0.68 -43.59 -21.72
C HIS A 68 -0.30 -44.61 -22.80
N LYS A 69 0.26 -45.76 -22.38
CA LYS A 69 0.29 -47.05 -23.10
C LYS A 69 -0.02 -48.12 -22.03
N PRO A 70 -1.05 -48.94 -22.25
CA PRO A 70 -0.95 -50.08 -23.16
C PRO A 70 -2.02 -50.12 -24.26
#